data_AF-A0A0D7WCU0-F1
#
_entry.id   AF-A0A0D7WCU0-F1
#
_cell.length_a   1.000
_cell.length_b   1.000
_cell.length_c   1.000
_cell.angle_alpha   90.00
_cell.angle_beta   90.00
_cell.angle_gamma   90.00
#
_symmetry.space_group_name_H-M   'P 1'
#
loop_
_entity.id
_entity.type
_entity.pdbx_description
1 polymer ?
#
loop_
_entity_poly.entity_id
_entity_poly.type
_entity_poly.pdbx_seq_one_letter_code
_entity_poly.pdbx_strand_id
1 'polypeptide(L)'
;MLFLDPVYRNAIGATYLIKDNPNKTGYSSEKIQLFLGEVSIILTYEDVANLIPTINSAKKGCACKNCKCEIPKQIKANTNYVKFIFKSSEKNILDLEDLVKGTLFELEMASVLSFNNID
;
A
#
# COMPACT_ATOMS: atom_id res chain seq x y z
N MET A 1 4.45 23.46 -5.04
CA MET A 1 3.22 22.74 -5.42
C MET A 1 3.58 21.26 -5.45
N LEU A 2 2.76 20.39 -4.86
CA LEU A 2 3.00 18.95 -4.88
C LEU A 2 2.18 18.33 -6.02
N PHE A 3 2.73 17.33 -6.67
CA PHE A 3 2.13 16.59 -7.78
C PHE A 3 1.92 15.14 -7.38
N LEU A 4 0.84 14.53 -7.86
CA LEU A 4 0.54 13.12 -7.63
C LEU A 4 0.76 12.38 -8.94
N ASP A 5 1.72 11.47 -8.94
CA ASP A 5 1.98 10.60 -10.08
C ASP A 5 1.37 9.22 -9.81
N PRO A 6 0.38 8.75 -10.59
CA PRO A 6 -0.28 7.47 -10.36
C PRO A 6 0.72 6.31 -10.42
N VAL A 7 0.60 5.37 -9.48
CA VAL A 7 1.43 4.15 -9.45
C VAL A 7 0.58 2.94 -9.79
N TYR A 8 -0.39 2.63 -8.93
CA TYR A 8 -1.26 1.46 -9.11
C TYR A 8 -2.68 1.77 -8.65
N ARG A 9 -3.68 1.10 -9.22
CA ARG A 9 -5.08 1.22 -8.78
C ARG A 9 -5.82 -0.09 -8.93
N ASN A 10 -6.79 -0.31 -8.05
CA ASN A 10 -7.75 -1.40 -8.17
C ASN A 10 -9.10 -1.01 -7.55
N ALA A 11 -9.92 -2.00 -7.21
CA ALA A 11 -11.28 -1.78 -6.73
C ALA A 11 -11.38 -1.09 -5.35
N ILE A 12 -10.35 -1.19 -4.50
CA ILE A 12 -10.39 -0.61 -3.14
C ILE A 12 -9.73 0.77 -3.05
N GLY A 13 -8.87 1.11 -4.02
CA GLY A 13 -8.11 2.35 -3.95
C GLY A 13 -7.08 2.55 -5.06
N ALA A 14 -6.23 3.53 -4.82
CA ALA A 14 -5.13 3.89 -5.71
C ALA A 14 -3.92 4.36 -4.90
N THR A 15 -2.74 4.23 -5.48
CA THR A 15 -1.49 4.73 -4.94
C THR A 15 -0.86 5.74 -5.88
N TYR A 16 -0.21 6.73 -5.27
CA TYR A 16 0.45 7.81 -5.99
C TYR A 16 1.81 8.07 -5.38
N LEU A 17 2.80 8.38 -6.21
CA LEU A 17 4.02 9.02 -5.76
C LEU A 17 3.75 10.50 -5.60
N ILE A 18 4.14 11.03 -4.45
CA ILE A 18 4.14 12.48 -4.25
C ILE A 18 5.42 13.00 -4.89
N LYS A 19 5.34 14.01 -5.76
CA LYS A 19 6.49 14.65 -6.40
C LYS A 19 6.51 16.15 -6.10
N ASP A 20 7.71 16.68 -5.88
CA ASP A 20 7.96 18.11 -5.70
C ASP A 20 8.07 18.85 -7.05
N ASN A 21 8.42 18.12 -8.11
CA ASN A 21 8.52 18.62 -9.48
C ASN A 21 8.03 17.54 -10.47
N PRO A 22 7.09 17.86 -11.39
CA PRO A 22 6.53 16.88 -12.31
C PRO A 22 7.53 16.42 -13.39
N ASN A 23 8.53 17.25 -13.70
CA ASN A 23 9.55 16.97 -14.71
C ASN A 23 10.77 16.24 -14.12
N LYS A 24 10.78 15.99 -12.82
CA LYS A 24 11.88 15.26 -12.17
C LYS A 24 11.72 13.78 -12.47
N THR A 25 12.53 13.30 -13.39
CA THR A 25 12.70 11.88 -13.69
C THR A 25 13.50 11.24 -12.55
N GLY A 26 12.83 10.40 -11.77
CA GLY A 26 13.42 9.73 -10.61
C GLY A 26 12.54 9.84 -9.36
N TYR A 27 12.64 8.84 -8.49
CA TYR A 27 11.88 8.69 -7.25
C TYR A 27 12.40 9.62 -6.15
N SER A 28 12.31 10.93 -6.39
CA SER A 28 12.88 11.95 -5.50
C SER A 28 12.06 12.21 -4.22
N SER A 29 10.91 11.56 -4.07
CA SER A 29 10.13 11.64 -2.84
C SER A 29 9.72 10.22 -2.49
N GLU A 30 10.31 9.72 -1.42
CA GLU A 30 10.08 8.40 -0.82
C GLU A 30 8.63 8.24 -0.29
N LYS A 31 7.79 9.25 -0.49
CA LYS A 31 6.42 9.29 0.05
C LYS A 31 5.42 8.84 -0.99
N ILE A 32 4.71 7.79 -0.61
CA ILE A 32 3.61 7.17 -1.34
C ILE A 32 2.32 7.60 -0.65
N GLN A 33 1.39 8.15 -1.42
CA GLN A 33 0.03 8.36 -0.97
C GLN A 33 -0.78 7.10 -1.29
N LEU A 34 -1.21 6.39 -0.23
CA LEU A 34 -2.19 5.33 -0.30
C LEU A 34 -3.59 5.92 -0.12
N PHE A 35 -4.39 5.92 -1.18
CA PHE A 35 -5.77 6.37 -1.17
C PHE A 35 -6.73 5.18 -1.15
N LEU A 36 -7.57 5.10 -0.12
CA LEU A 36 -8.54 4.03 0.12
C LEU A 36 -9.91 4.64 0.36
N GLY A 37 -10.80 4.51 -0.63
CA GLY A 37 -12.16 5.09 -0.57
C GLY A 37 -12.14 6.60 -0.37
N GLU A 38 -12.31 7.06 0.87
CA GLU A 38 -12.35 8.49 1.25
C GLU A 38 -11.13 8.92 2.07
N VAL A 39 -10.19 8.02 2.34
CA VAL A 39 -9.05 8.25 3.23
C VAL A 39 -7.74 8.18 2.45
N SER A 40 -6.88 9.18 2.65
CA SER A 40 -5.49 9.19 2.14
C SER A 40 -4.52 9.06 3.30
N ILE A 41 -3.53 8.19 3.14
CA ILE A 41 -2.43 8.00 4.10
C ILE A 41 -1.12 8.20 3.35
N ILE A 42 -0.23 9.01 3.91
CA ILE A 42 1.11 9.23 3.37
C ILE A 42 2.07 8.28 4.09
N LEU A 43 2.73 7.42 3.34
CA LEU A 43 3.57 6.32 3.81
C LEU A 43 4.94 6.37 3.12
N THR A 44 5.97 5.82 3.75
CA THR A 44 7.21 5.50 3.01
C THR A 44 7.07 4.20 2.23
N TYR A 45 8.05 3.87 1.40
CA TYR A 45 8.15 2.54 0.77
C TYR A 45 8.14 1.42 1.81
N GLU A 46 8.92 1.56 2.87
CA GLU A 46 9.03 0.57 3.94
C GLU A 46 7.70 0.42 4.70
N ASP A 47 7.00 1.53 4.95
CA ASP A 47 5.67 1.49 5.58
C ASP A 47 4.69 0.69 4.71
N VAL A 48 4.70 0.88 3.39
CA VAL A 48 3.84 0.12 2.45
C VAL A 48 4.22 -1.36 2.43
N ALA A 49 5.52 -1.68 2.36
CA ALA A 49 6.01 -3.07 2.40
C ALA A 49 5.64 -3.77 3.72
N ASN A 50 5.69 -3.04 4.84
CA ASN A 50 5.33 -3.55 6.16
C ASN A 50 3.83 -3.86 6.33
N LEU A 51 2.96 -3.41 5.41
CA LEU A 51 1.55 -3.83 5.40
C LEU A 51 1.38 -5.29 4.98
N ILE A 52 2.26 -5.83 4.13
CA ILE A 52 2.16 -7.20 3.61
C ILE A 52 2.06 -8.26 4.73
N PRO A 53 2.97 -8.31 5.73
CA PRO A 53 2.85 -9.31 6.79
C PRO A 53 1.55 -9.17 7.58
N THR A 54 1.07 -7.95 7.81
CA THR A 54 -0.21 -7.70 8.49
C THR A 54 -1.39 -8.21 7.66
N ILE A 55 -1.42 -7.93 6.36
CA ILE A 55 -2.44 -8.40 5.42
C ILE A 55 -2.45 -9.93 5.35
N ASN A 56 -1.27 -10.54 5.17
CA ASN A 56 -1.10 -11.99 5.12
C ASN A 56 -1.55 -12.67 6.42
N SER A 57 -1.25 -12.07 7.58
CA SER A 57 -1.73 -12.59 8.86
C SER A 57 -3.25 -12.48 8.98
N ALA A 58 -3.85 -11.40 8.48
CA ALA A 58 -5.29 -11.24 8.49
C ALA A 58 -6.00 -12.26 7.58
N LYS A 59 -5.44 -12.54 6.40
CA LYS A 59 -5.94 -13.59 5.49
C LYS A 59 -5.97 -14.98 6.14
N LYS A 60 -4.97 -15.30 6.96
CA LYS A 60 -4.87 -16.59 7.66
C LYS A 60 -5.90 -16.75 8.79
N GLY A 61 -6.54 -15.67 9.22
CA GLY A 61 -7.51 -15.69 10.32
C GLY A 61 -6.85 -15.94 11.70
N CYS A 62 -7.67 -16.01 12.75
CA CYS A 62 -7.19 -16.41 14.09
C CYS A 62 -7.34 -17.92 14.30
N ALA A 63 -6.21 -18.60 14.51
CA ALA A 63 -6.18 -20.03 14.87
C ALA A 63 -6.60 -20.33 16.33
N CYS A 64 -7.02 -19.31 17.08
CA CYS A 64 -7.45 -19.47 18.45
C CYS A 64 -8.80 -20.20 18.53
N LYS A 65 -8.97 -21.06 19.55
CA LYS A 65 -10.18 -21.90 19.75
C LYS A 65 -11.50 -21.10 19.74
N ASN A 66 -11.44 -19.81 20.09
CA ASN A 66 -12.62 -18.94 20.19
C ASN A 66 -12.99 -18.22 18.89
N CYS A 67 -12.07 -18.07 17.93
CA CYS A 67 -12.33 -17.30 16.70
C CYS A 67 -12.56 -18.17 15.45
N LYS A 68 -12.46 -19.50 15.57
CA LYS A 68 -12.81 -20.46 14.51
C LYS A 68 -12.16 -20.18 13.13
N CYS A 69 -10.93 -19.67 13.10
CA CYS A 69 -10.22 -19.31 11.87
C CYS A 69 -10.94 -18.25 11.01
N GLU A 70 -11.85 -17.47 11.58
CA GLU A 70 -12.49 -16.39 10.85
C GLU A 70 -11.50 -15.26 10.53
N ILE A 71 -11.72 -14.64 9.37
CA ILE A 71 -11.03 -13.42 8.99
C ILE A 71 -11.33 -12.33 10.03
N PRO A 72 -10.32 -11.64 10.56
CA PRO A 72 -10.56 -10.58 11.53
C PRO A 72 -11.40 -9.49 10.86
N LYS A 73 -12.37 -8.95 11.61
CA LYS A 73 -13.23 -7.84 11.13
C LYS A 73 -12.47 -6.53 10.92
N GLN A 74 -11.26 -6.42 11.47
CA GLN A 74 -10.41 -5.26 11.33
C GLN A 74 -8.93 -5.63 11.22
N ILE A 75 -8.20 -4.90 10.38
CA ILE A 75 -6.74 -4.91 10.31
C ILE A 75 -6.21 -3.62 10.92
N LYS A 76 -5.17 -3.73 11.74
CA LYS A 76 -4.50 -2.59 12.36
C LYS A 76 -3.08 -2.52 11.84
N ALA A 77 -2.69 -1.35 11.38
CA ALA A 77 -1.31 -1.06 11.02
C ALA A 77 -0.90 0.27 11.65
N ASN A 78 0.39 0.37 11.94
CA ASN A 78 0.99 1.54 12.56
C ASN A 78 2.09 2.04 11.64
N THR A 79 2.15 3.35 11.43
CA THR A 79 3.41 4.01 11.05
C THR A 79 4.10 4.53 12.30
N ASN A 80 5.24 5.19 12.12
CA ASN A 80 5.93 5.94 13.17
C ASN A 80 5.07 7.05 13.81
N TYR A 81 4.00 7.50 13.14
CA TYR A 81 3.23 8.68 13.57
C TYR A 81 1.76 8.38 13.85
N VAL A 82 1.16 7.42 13.15
CA VAL A 82 -0.28 7.17 13.24
C VAL A 82 -0.60 5.68 13.23
N LYS A 83 -1.65 5.34 13.97
CA LYS A 83 -2.30 4.04 13.90
C LYS A 83 -3.56 4.15 13.07
N PHE A 84 -3.71 3.25 12.11
CA PHE A 84 -4.89 3.17 11.27
C PHE A 84 -5.53 1.78 11.36
N ILE A 85 -6.85 1.77 11.18
CA ILE A 85 -7.69 0.59 11.31
C ILE A 85 -8.52 0.47 10.04
N PHE A 86 -8.31 -0.62 9.30
CA PHE A 86 -9.13 -0.96 8.14
C PHE A 86 -10.22 -1.93 8.56
N LYS A 87 -11.47 -1.66 8.16
CA LYS A 87 -12.52 -2.67 8.23
C LYS A 87 -12.25 -3.72 7.15
N SER A 88 -12.25 -4.98 7.55
CA SER A 88 -11.88 -6.09 6.67
C SER A 88 -13.05 -7.04 6.41
N SER A 89 -13.18 -7.37 5.14
CA SER A 89 -13.91 -8.51 4.59
C SER A 89 -12.93 -9.33 3.77
N GLU A 90 -13.25 -10.58 3.42
CA GLU A 90 -12.39 -11.40 2.56
C GLU A 90 -12.00 -10.67 1.28
N LYS A 91 -13.00 -10.09 0.58
CA LYS A 91 -12.79 -9.31 -0.63
C LYS A 91 -11.86 -8.12 -0.39
N ASN A 92 -12.13 -7.29 0.62
CA ASN A 92 -11.34 -6.08 0.85
C ASN A 92 -9.89 -6.40 1.25
N ILE A 93 -9.64 -7.53 1.91
CA ILE A 93 -8.28 -7.95 2.22
C ILE A 93 -7.52 -8.37 0.95
N LEU A 94 -8.17 -9.09 0.04
CA LEU A 94 -7.58 -9.46 -1.23
C LEU A 94 -7.30 -8.22 -2.09
N ASP A 95 -8.26 -7.31 -2.18
CA ASP A 95 -8.09 -6.05 -2.91
C ASP A 95 -6.99 -5.18 -2.26
N LEU A 96 -6.88 -5.16 -0.93
CA LEU A 96 -5.80 -4.43 -0.25
C LEU A 96 -4.42 -5.07 -0.49
N GLU A 97 -4.35 -6.41 -0.51
CA GLU A 97 -3.12 -7.13 -0.85
C GLU A 97 -2.66 -6.83 -2.27
N ASP A 98 -3.59 -6.88 -3.22
CA ASP A 98 -3.35 -6.57 -4.63
C ASP A 98 -2.89 -5.12 -4.81
N LEU A 99 -3.53 -4.16 -4.14
CA LEU A 99 -3.14 -2.76 -4.18
C LEU A 99 -1.71 -2.54 -3.65
N VAL A 100 -1.38 -3.16 -2.51
CA VAL A 100 -0.05 -3.03 -1.89
C VAL A 100 1.02 -3.71 -2.75
N LYS A 101 0.79 -4.94 -3.20
CA LYS A 101 1.76 -5.68 -4.02
C LYS A 101 1.94 -5.05 -5.40
N GLY A 102 0.85 -4.65 -6.05
CA GLY A 102 0.89 -3.95 -7.33
C GLY A 102 1.68 -2.64 -7.22
N THR A 103 1.44 -1.87 -6.16
CA THR A 103 2.23 -0.65 -5.90
C THR A 103 3.72 -0.93 -5.79
N LEU A 104 4.12 -1.90 -4.95
CA LEU A 104 5.54 -2.21 -4.76
C LEU A 104 6.17 -2.74 -6.05
N PHE A 105 5.45 -3.58 -6.80
CA PHE A 105 5.91 -4.10 -8.08
C PHE A 105 6.17 -2.98 -9.10
N GLU A 106 5.23 -2.04 -9.28
CA GLU A 106 5.40 -0.92 -10.21
C GLU A 106 6.58 -0.02 -9.82
N LEU A 107 6.75 0.22 -8.51
CA LEU A 107 7.88 1.00 -8.00
C LEU A 107 9.23 0.29 -8.21
N GLU A 108 9.31 -1.01 -7.92
CA GLU A 108 10.52 -1.80 -8.15
C GLU A 108 10.83 -1.91 -9.65
N MET A 109 9.81 -2.17 -10.48
CA MET A 109 9.96 -2.28 -11.92
C MET A 109 10.55 -1.01 -12.51
N ALA A 110 9.97 0.15 -12.19
CA ALA A 110 10.44 1.38 -12.80
C ALA A 110 11.73 1.93 -12.13
N SER A 111 12.07 1.49 -10.91
CA SER A 111 13.44 1.61 -10.37
C SER A 111 14.45 0.80 -11.20
N VAL A 112 14.13 -0.46 -11.55
CA VAL A 112 14.98 -1.31 -12.40
C VAL A 112 15.12 -0.74 -13.81
N LEU A 113 14.04 -0.27 -14.43
CA LEU A 113 14.09 0.35 -15.76
C LEU A 113 14.96 1.60 -15.76
N SER A 114 14.78 2.48 -14.76
CA SER A 114 15.60 3.69 -14.60
C SER A 114 17.08 3.36 -14.39
N PHE A 115 17.41 2.35 -13.57
CA PHE A 115 18.79 1.92 -13.36
C PHE A 115 19.45 1.43 -14.65
N ASN A 116 18.68 0.81 -15.54
CA ASN A 116 19.17 0.29 -16.82
C ASN A 116 19.05 1.29 -17.98
N ASN A 117 18.61 2.54 -17.75
CA ASN A 117 18.33 3.54 -18.78
C ASN A 117 17.38 3.02 -19.88
N ILE A 118 16.34 2.31 -19.45
CA ILE A 118 15.27 1.82 -20.32
C ILE A 118 14.06 2.73 -20.08
N ASP A 119 13.62 3.40 -21.15
CA ASP A 119 12.44 4.28 -21.17
C ASP A 119 11.16 3.51 -21.54
#